data_AF-A0A081C6Q5-F1
#
_entry.id   AF-A0A081C6Q5-F1
#
_cell.length_a   1.000
_cell.length_b   1.000
_cell.length_c   1.000
_cell.angle_alpha   90.00
_cell.angle_beta   90.00
_cell.angle_gamma   90.00
#
_symmetry.space_group_name_H-M   'P 1'
#
loop_
_entity.id
_entity.type
_entity.pdbx_description
1 polymer ?
#
loop_
_entity_poly.entity_id
_entity_poly.type
_entity_poly.pdbx_seq_one_letter_code
_entity_poly.pdbx_strand_id
1 'polypeptide(L)'
;MNKINQLNFSRQKVQLESGSIPQKRSLSISPFYPESVRDGPLFEPVPSVQTRLIGYAPILKFFMERCQLISLIDRHVPCDPRRTGLTHGEACVAMITGIFHQVFPLDAISKFATATDILQVILPHIPPDAYFDDRLGDTLDAIYNAGLGDLELILTRHMLKECTITVNSLHDDTTTAGAFPLFQQAYDGNTTDVNTYLEQWQYLIELLGHRDFLFVADSKLLSKENMAFLHPHEGRFLASVSMYASYKTWVEEALANHAAEALLPYKQRLNRGFEVACPITHEDETYDFRLLIFYDAELFARRNQSLAHRLTQTTAALEALRGKLNRYQLKT
;
A
#
# COMPACT_ATOMS: atom_id res chain seq x y z
N MET A 1 -7.83 5.15 35.96
CA MET A 1 -6.96 3.99 35.67
C MET A 1 -7.13 3.67 34.19
N ASN A 2 -6.01 3.55 33.47
CA ASN A 2 -5.86 3.31 32.02
C ASN A 2 -6.26 4.45 31.05
N LYS A 3 -5.32 5.40 30.90
CA LYS A 3 -5.14 6.22 29.68
C LYS A 3 -4.48 5.33 28.62
N ILE A 4 -5.19 5.01 27.54
CA ILE A 4 -4.57 4.47 26.31
C ILE A 4 -4.51 5.62 25.30
N ASN A 5 -3.30 5.85 24.82
CA ASN A 5 -2.89 6.96 23.99
C ASN A 5 -3.62 7.00 22.65
N GLN A 6 -4.19 8.16 22.34
CA GLN A 6 -4.48 8.59 20.98
C GLN A 6 -3.14 8.85 20.29
N LEU A 7 -2.77 8.00 19.33
CA LEU A 7 -1.67 8.28 18.41
C LEU A 7 -2.13 9.35 17.42
N ASN A 8 -1.89 10.61 17.79
CA ASN A 8 -1.93 11.74 16.88
C ASN A 8 -0.80 11.59 15.85
N PHE A 9 -1.14 11.27 14.60
CA PHE A 9 -0.24 11.51 13.46
C PHE A 9 -0.20 13.03 13.19
N SER A 10 0.51 13.74 14.07
CA SER A 10 0.88 15.12 13.81
C SER A 10 2.00 15.09 12.78
N ARG A 11 1.75 15.65 11.59
CA ARG A 11 2.80 16.01 10.62
C ARG A 11 3.72 17.06 11.28
N GLN A 12 4.65 16.61 12.11
CA GLN A 12 5.81 17.42 12.43
C GLN A 12 6.62 17.54 11.14
N LYS A 13 6.64 18.75 10.57
CA LYS A 13 7.75 19.20 9.74
C LYS A 13 9.01 19.11 10.61
N VAL A 14 9.63 17.93 10.62
CA VAL A 14 11.03 17.80 11.01
C VAL A 14 11.79 18.54 9.92
N GLN A 15 12.38 19.69 10.27
CA GLN A 15 13.50 20.21 9.51
C GLN A 15 14.58 19.14 9.59
N LEU A 16 14.65 18.30 8.56
CA LEU A 16 15.64 17.25 8.42
C LEU A 16 16.96 17.94 8.06
N GLU A 17 17.79 18.18 9.08
CA GLU A 17 19.23 18.24 8.85
C GLU A 17 19.61 16.96 8.09
N SER A 18 20.40 17.13 7.02
CA SER A 18 20.89 16.10 6.11
C SER A 18 21.07 14.74 6.81
N GLY A 19 20.18 13.79 6.50
CA GLY A 19 20.25 12.42 7.01
C GLY A 19 21.64 11.85 6.76
N SER A 20 22.37 11.57 7.84
CA SER A 20 23.74 11.10 7.77
C SER A 20 23.74 9.66 7.25
N ILE A 21 24.31 9.45 6.06
CA ILE A 21 24.57 8.11 5.54
C ILE A 21 25.56 7.43 6.51
N PRO A 22 25.25 6.26 7.09
CA PRO A 22 26.18 5.56 7.95
C PRO A 22 27.46 5.22 7.18
N GLN A 23 28.61 5.66 7.69
CA GLN A 23 29.91 5.43 7.05
C GLN A 23 30.45 4.04 7.34
N LYS A 24 31.20 3.46 6.39
CA LYS A 24 31.95 2.20 6.57
C LYS A 24 32.76 2.25 7.87
N ARG A 25 32.46 1.34 8.79
CA ARG A 25 33.29 1.07 9.96
C ARG A 25 34.11 -0.20 9.69
N SER A 26 35.37 -0.02 9.28
CA SER A 26 36.33 -1.12 9.26
C SER A 26 36.91 -1.30 10.67
N LEU A 27 36.58 -2.40 11.32
CA LEU A 27 37.30 -2.83 12.51
C LEU A 27 38.48 -3.68 12.05
N SER A 28 39.70 -3.14 12.13
CA SER A 28 40.92 -3.93 11.95
C SER A 28 41.25 -4.60 13.28
N ILE A 29 41.11 -5.92 13.36
CA ILE A 29 41.63 -6.69 14.49
C ILE A 29 43.08 -7.02 14.16
N SER A 30 44.03 -6.41 14.88
CA SER A 30 45.44 -6.78 14.77
C SER A 30 45.63 -8.16 15.41
N PRO A 31 46.37 -9.10 14.80
CA PRO A 31 46.61 -10.39 15.41
C PRO A 31 47.36 -10.22 16.75
N PHE A 32 46.83 -10.85 17.81
CA PHE A 32 47.48 -10.89 19.12
C PHE A 32 48.59 -11.94 19.09
N TYR A 33 49.85 -11.51 19.17
CA TYR A 33 51.00 -12.41 19.31
C TYR A 33 51.41 -12.48 20.78
N PRO A 34 51.28 -13.63 21.46
CA PRO A 34 51.89 -13.82 22.77
C PRO A 34 53.42 -13.79 22.64
N GLU A 35 54.12 -13.10 23.56
CA GLU A 35 55.58 -12.88 23.52
C GLU A 35 56.43 -14.17 23.52
N SER A 36 55.83 -15.33 23.79
CA SER A 36 56.50 -16.63 23.92
C SER A 36 56.73 -17.39 22.61
N VAL A 37 56.36 -16.85 21.44
CA VAL A 37 56.57 -17.49 20.13
C VAL A 37 57.59 -16.71 19.31
N ARG A 38 58.87 -16.76 19.71
CA ARG A 38 59.98 -16.17 18.92
C ARG A 38 60.85 -17.19 18.16
N ASP A 39 60.77 -18.48 18.50
CA ASP A 39 61.70 -19.51 17.96
C ASP A 39 60.99 -20.72 17.31
N GLY A 40 59.88 -20.51 16.60
CA GLY A 40 59.21 -21.52 15.75
C GLY A 40 59.19 -21.11 14.28
N PRO A 41 58.88 -22.02 13.33
CA PRO A 41 58.81 -21.65 11.91
C PRO A 41 57.88 -20.45 11.73
N LEU A 42 58.36 -19.44 11.00
CA LEU A 42 57.68 -18.18 10.74
C LEU A 42 56.24 -18.46 10.33
N PHE A 43 55.28 -18.29 11.24
CA PHE A 43 53.87 -18.27 10.88
C PHE A 43 53.69 -17.12 9.89
N GLU A 44 53.25 -17.42 8.67
CA GLU A 44 52.85 -16.38 7.73
C GLU A 44 51.83 -15.46 8.44
N PRO A 45 52.03 -14.13 8.41
CA PRO A 45 51.12 -13.23 9.09
C PRO A 45 49.73 -13.42 8.50
N VAL A 46 48.77 -13.81 9.36
CA VAL A 46 47.37 -13.93 8.97
C VAL A 46 46.95 -12.58 8.38
N PRO A 47 46.45 -12.54 7.13
CA PRO A 47 46.05 -11.29 6.51
C PRO A 47 45.02 -10.59 7.39
N SER A 48 45.15 -9.27 7.50
CA SER A 48 44.26 -8.46 8.35
C SER A 48 42.80 -8.70 7.96
N VAL A 49 41.98 -9.12 8.93
CA VAL A 49 40.57 -9.37 8.70
C VAL A 49 39.85 -8.02 8.67
N GLN A 50 39.21 -7.70 7.54
CA GLN A 50 38.32 -6.55 7.41
C GLN A 50 36.89 -6.99 7.63
N THR A 51 36.28 -6.56 8.73
CA THR A 51 34.84 -6.76 8.97
C THR A 51 34.05 -5.63 8.33
N ARG A 52 32.99 -5.99 7.59
CA ARG A 52 32.08 -5.05 6.93
C ARG A 52 30.64 -5.30 7.34
N LEU A 53 29.87 -4.24 7.55
CA LEU A 53 28.46 -4.33 7.91
C LEU A 53 27.61 -4.43 6.62
N ILE A 54 27.07 -5.62 6.37
CA ILE A 54 26.26 -5.91 5.18
C ILE A 54 24.75 -5.65 5.37
N GLY A 55 24.30 -5.46 6.61
CA GLY A 55 22.93 -5.08 6.94
C GLY A 55 21.87 -6.03 6.35
N TYR A 56 20.80 -5.47 5.80
CA TYR A 56 19.69 -6.19 5.15
C TYR A 56 20.01 -6.66 3.72
N ALA A 57 21.20 -6.34 3.19
CA ALA A 57 21.54 -6.58 1.78
C ALA A 57 21.39 -8.04 1.33
N PRO A 58 21.79 -9.07 2.13
CA PRO A 58 21.60 -10.47 1.73
C PRO A 58 20.14 -10.87 1.58
N ILE A 59 19.25 -10.31 2.41
CA ILE A 59 17.81 -10.58 2.36
C ILE A 59 17.22 -9.97 1.09
N LEU A 60 17.54 -8.69 0.80
CA LEU A 60 17.09 -8.05 -0.43
C LEU A 60 17.62 -8.78 -1.66
N LYS A 61 18.91 -9.11 -1.69
CA LYS A 61 19.52 -9.88 -2.77
C LYS A 61 18.78 -11.17 -3.05
N PHE A 62 18.52 -11.96 -2.00
CA PHE A 62 17.79 -13.22 -2.13
C PHE A 62 16.42 -13.04 -2.81
N PHE A 63 15.64 -12.04 -2.39
CA PHE A 63 14.33 -11.80 -3.00
C PHE A 63 14.41 -11.19 -4.41
N MET A 64 15.37 -10.29 -4.66
CA MET A 64 15.59 -9.70 -5.99
C MET A 64 16.02 -10.75 -7.01
N GLU A 65 16.86 -11.71 -6.61
CA GLU A 65 17.29 -12.84 -7.43
C GLU A 65 16.16 -13.86 -7.61
N ARG A 66 15.45 -14.22 -6.53
CA ARG A 66 14.30 -15.14 -6.58
C ARG A 66 13.21 -14.63 -7.52
N CYS A 67 12.90 -13.34 -7.45
CA CYS A 67 11.92 -12.68 -8.31
C CYS A 67 12.50 -12.23 -9.66
N GLN A 68 13.76 -12.58 -9.96
CA GLN A 68 14.43 -12.30 -11.24
C GLN A 68 14.30 -10.85 -11.71
N LEU A 69 14.31 -9.88 -10.79
CA LEU A 69 13.90 -8.51 -11.09
C LEU A 69 14.75 -7.87 -12.20
N ILE A 70 16.07 -8.07 -12.16
CA ILE A 70 16.99 -7.52 -13.15
C ILE A 70 16.66 -8.05 -14.55
N SER A 71 16.66 -9.36 -14.72
CA SER A 71 16.46 -9.99 -16.03
C SER A 71 15.04 -9.79 -16.57
N LEU A 72 14.04 -9.65 -15.68
CA LEU A 72 12.67 -9.38 -16.08
C LEU A 72 12.50 -7.93 -16.57
N ILE A 73 13.14 -6.97 -15.90
CA ILE A 73 13.16 -5.56 -16.34
C ILE A 73 13.94 -5.43 -17.66
N ASP A 74 15.15 -5.96 -17.74
CA ASP A 74 15.99 -5.84 -18.94
C ASP A 74 15.39 -6.50 -20.19
N ARG A 75 14.50 -7.48 -20.01
CA ARG A 75 13.75 -8.10 -21.11
C ARG A 75 12.67 -7.17 -21.69
N HIS A 76 12.09 -6.32 -20.86
CA HIS A 76 10.93 -5.48 -21.25
C HIS A 76 11.30 -4.01 -21.44
N VAL A 77 12.47 -3.59 -20.94
CA VAL A 77 12.99 -2.22 -21.11
C VAL A 77 14.21 -2.29 -22.04
N PRO A 78 14.06 -1.93 -23.33
CA PRO A 78 15.16 -1.99 -24.28
C PRO A 78 16.32 -1.11 -23.84
N CYS A 79 17.52 -1.69 -23.71
CA CYS A 79 18.73 -0.90 -23.52
C CYS A 79 19.24 -0.35 -24.86
N ASP A 80 19.64 0.93 -24.88
CA ASP A 80 20.48 1.44 -25.95
C ASP A 80 21.78 0.61 -26.01
N PRO A 81 22.18 0.06 -27.16
CA PRO A 81 23.42 -0.69 -27.32
C PRO A 81 24.70 0.07 -26.89
N ARG A 82 24.64 1.40 -26.81
CA ARG A 82 25.74 2.26 -26.36
C ARG A 82 25.85 2.35 -24.84
N ARG A 83 24.81 1.94 -24.10
CA ARG A 83 24.81 1.89 -22.65
C ARG A 83 25.77 0.81 -22.19
N THR A 84 26.80 1.21 -21.44
CA THR A 84 27.82 0.29 -20.91
C THR A 84 27.87 0.33 -19.38
N GLY A 85 28.25 -0.79 -18.79
CA GLY A 85 28.55 -0.91 -17.36
C GLY A 85 27.36 -1.23 -16.46
N LEU A 86 26.21 -0.57 -16.61
CA LEU A 86 25.03 -0.74 -15.75
C LEU A 86 23.75 -0.83 -16.59
N THR A 87 23.04 -1.94 -16.51
CA THR A 87 21.76 -2.20 -17.19
C THR A 87 20.61 -1.39 -16.58
N HIS A 88 19.41 -1.44 -17.18
CA HIS A 88 18.23 -0.80 -16.59
C HIS A 88 17.74 -1.56 -15.36
N GLY A 89 17.73 -2.89 -15.41
CA GLY A 89 17.35 -3.76 -14.28
C GLY A 89 18.26 -3.57 -13.06
N GLU A 90 19.57 -3.49 -13.26
CA GLU A 90 20.53 -3.22 -12.17
C GLU A 90 20.35 -1.82 -11.59
N ALA A 91 20.14 -0.80 -12.44
CA ALA A 91 19.84 0.55 -11.98
C ALA A 91 18.54 0.59 -11.16
N CYS A 92 17.50 -0.14 -11.56
CA CYS A 92 16.26 -0.29 -10.79
C CYS A 92 16.52 -0.91 -9.42
N VAL A 93 17.25 -2.03 -9.37
CA VAL A 93 17.62 -2.69 -8.12
C VAL A 93 18.41 -1.75 -7.20
N ALA A 94 19.30 -0.93 -7.75
CA ALA A 94 20.04 0.06 -6.98
C ALA A 94 19.14 1.16 -6.40
N MET A 95 18.21 1.70 -7.19
CA MET A 95 17.23 2.69 -6.74
C MET A 95 16.28 2.12 -5.69
N ILE A 96 15.73 0.93 -5.91
CA ILE A 96 14.87 0.22 -4.94
C ILE A 96 15.61 0.00 -3.62
N THR A 97 16.87 -0.44 -3.69
CA THR A 97 17.73 -0.60 -2.50
C THR A 97 17.93 0.73 -1.77
N GLY A 98 18.13 1.82 -2.50
CA GLY A 98 18.20 3.18 -1.95
C GLY A 98 16.94 3.53 -1.18
N ILE A 99 15.76 3.33 -1.79
CA ILE A 99 14.44 3.59 -1.17
C ILE A 99 14.27 2.79 0.14
N PHE A 100 14.67 1.52 0.17
CA PHE A 100 14.65 0.70 1.40
C PHE A 100 15.60 1.20 2.49
N HIS A 101 16.69 1.88 2.12
CA HIS A 101 17.59 2.49 3.09
C HIS A 101 17.01 3.78 3.69
N GLN A 102 16.66 4.72 2.82
CA GLN A 102 16.10 6.04 3.12
C GLN A 102 15.74 6.74 1.81
N VAL A 103 14.77 7.63 1.84
CA VAL A 103 14.44 8.45 0.65
C VAL A 103 15.46 9.57 0.50
N PHE A 104 16.24 9.55 -0.59
CA PHE A 104 17.21 10.58 -0.96
C PHE A 104 17.21 10.84 -2.48
N PRO A 105 17.67 12.01 -2.95
CA PRO A 105 17.73 12.33 -4.38
C PRO A 105 18.63 11.38 -5.17
N LEU A 106 18.40 11.27 -6.49
CA LEU A 106 19.11 10.33 -7.37
C LEU A 106 20.64 10.49 -7.31
N ASP A 107 21.15 11.72 -7.23
CA ASP A 107 22.59 12.03 -7.16
C ASP A 107 23.27 11.45 -5.90
N ALA A 108 22.50 11.15 -4.86
CA ALA A 108 23.01 10.58 -3.62
C ALA A 108 23.19 9.04 -3.68
N ILE A 109 22.72 8.35 -4.73
CA ILE A 109 22.90 6.89 -4.85
C ILE A 109 24.37 6.51 -4.99
N SER A 110 25.16 7.24 -5.79
CA SER A 110 26.61 7.01 -5.87
C SER A 110 27.32 7.22 -4.53
N LYS A 111 26.91 8.24 -3.75
CA LYS A 111 27.42 8.49 -2.39
C LYS A 111 27.04 7.35 -1.44
N PHE A 112 25.81 6.85 -1.53
CA PHE A 112 25.34 5.69 -0.77
C PHE A 112 26.11 4.40 -1.10
N ALA A 113 26.37 4.15 -2.38
CA ALA A 113 27.19 3.01 -2.84
C ALA A 113 28.64 3.10 -2.33
N THR A 114 29.17 4.32 -2.20
CA THR A 114 30.52 4.56 -1.68
C THR A 114 30.58 4.40 -0.16
N ALA A 115 29.57 4.89 0.55
CA ALA A 115 29.55 4.94 2.01
C ALA A 115 29.15 3.61 2.67
N THR A 116 28.49 2.70 1.95
CA THR A 116 28.02 1.41 2.47
C THR A 116 28.55 0.23 1.63
N ASP A 117 28.38 -0.99 2.14
CA ASP A 117 28.67 -2.22 1.37
C ASP A 117 27.39 -2.89 0.83
N ILE A 118 26.23 -2.24 0.98
CA ILE A 118 24.91 -2.82 0.66
C ILE A 118 24.80 -3.10 -0.84
N LEU A 119 25.03 -2.10 -1.69
CA LEU A 119 25.01 -2.28 -3.15
C LEU A 119 26.13 -3.17 -3.64
N GLN A 120 27.28 -3.19 -2.96
CA GLN A 120 28.37 -4.11 -3.30
C GLN A 120 27.98 -5.58 -3.04
N VAL A 121 27.15 -5.85 -2.04
CA VAL A 121 26.65 -7.22 -1.77
C VAL A 121 25.64 -7.66 -2.84
N ILE A 122 24.77 -6.75 -3.27
CA ILE A 122 23.70 -7.02 -4.24
C ILE A 122 24.25 -7.07 -5.68
N LEU A 123 25.08 -6.10 -6.06
CA LEU A 123 25.66 -5.90 -7.39
C LEU A 123 27.20 -5.78 -7.31
N PRO A 124 27.91 -6.88 -7.04
CA PRO A 124 29.36 -6.84 -6.73
C PRO A 124 30.25 -6.40 -7.90
N HIS A 125 29.77 -6.51 -9.13
CA HIS A 125 30.49 -6.15 -10.35
C HIS A 125 30.31 -4.68 -10.76
N ILE A 126 29.43 -3.93 -10.09
CA ILE A 126 29.16 -2.53 -10.39
C ILE A 126 29.91 -1.62 -9.41
N PRO A 127 30.81 -0.75 -9.87
CA PRO A 127 31.53 0.15 -8.99
C PRO A 127 30.65 1.35 -8.57
N PRO A 128 30.90 1.98 -7.40
CA PRO A 128 30.05 3.06 -6.87
C PRO A 128 29.89 4.29 -7.76
N ASP A 129 30.90 4.60 -8.59
CA ASP A 129 30.89 5.69 -9.55
C ASP A 129 29.99 5.41 -10.76
N ALA A 130 29.55 4.16 -10.97
CA ALA A 130 28.62 3.83 -12.05
C ALA A 130 27.16 4.28 -11.77
N TYR A 131 26.82 4.65 -10.53
CA TYR A 131 25.48 5.05 -10.10
C TYR A 131 25.25 6.58 -10.08
N PHE A 132 25.80 7.30 -11.06
CA PHE A 132 25.55 8.74 -11.18
C PHE A 132 24.12 9.01 -11.68
N ASP A 133 23.60 10.18 -11.31
CA ASP A 133 22.21 10.59 -11.49
C ASP A 133 21.73 10.54 -12.94
N ASP A 134 22.51 11.05 -13.90
CA ASP A 134 22.11 11.06 -15.32
C ASP A 134 21.73 9.64 -15.80
N ARG A 135 22.54 8.62 -15.47
CA ARG A 135 22.30 7.23 -15.89
C ARG A 135 21.07 6.61 -15.21
N LEU A 136 20.80 7.01 -13.98
CA LEU A 136 19.61 6.60 -13.24
C LEU A 136 18.37 7.31 -13.79
N GLY A 137 18.49 8.59 -14.17
CA GLY A 137 17.48 9.35 -14.89
C GLY A 137 17.10 8.70 -16.21
N ASP A 138 18.08 8.35 -17.05
CA ASP A 138 17.87 7.61 -18.30
C ASP A 138 17.10 6.30 -18.09
N THR A 139 17.27 5.67 -16.92
CA THR A 139 16.55 4.45 -16.57
C THR A 139 15.09 4.72 -16.26
N LEU A 140 14.79 5.81 -15.55
CA LEU A 140 13.41 6.22 -15.29
C LEU A 140 12.70 6.59 -16.60
N ASP A 141 13.37 7.30 -17.50
CA ASP A 141 12.83 7.64 -18.82
C ASP A 141 12.59 6.39 -19.67
N ALA A 142 13.52 5.43 -19.65
CA ALA A 142 13.35 4.16 -20.38
C ALA A 142 12.17 3.34 -19.86
N ILE A 143 11.99 3.26 -18.53
CA ILE A 143 10.84 2.58 -17.91
C ILE A 143 9.53 3.28 -18.30
N TYR A 144 9.50 4.61 -18.25
CA TYR A 144 8.34 5.38 -18.64
C TYR A 144 7.95 5.12 -20.10
N ASN A 145 8.93 5.17 -21.01
CA ASN A 145 8.73 4.93 -22.44
C ASN A 145 8.35 3.48 -22.77
N ALA A 146 8.78 2.52 -21.96
CA ALA A 146 8.43 1.10 -22.12
C ALA A 146 6.98 0.77 -21.69
N GLY A 147 6.29 1.69 -21.01
CA GLY A 147 4.94 1.48 -20.48
C GLY A 147 4.98 0.94 -19.05
N LEU A 148 4.84 1.85 -18.07
CA LEU A 148 4.92 1.50 -16.65
C LEU A 148 3.86 0.48 -16.23
N GLY A 149 2.63 0.58 -16.75
CA GLY A 149 1.54 -0.34 -16.41
C GLY A 149 1.80 -1.78 -16.85
N ASP A 150 2.32 -1.97 -18.06
CA ASP A 150 2.65 -3.31 -18.57
C ASP A 150 3.80 -3.93 -17.78
N LEU A 151 4.83 -3.13 -17.46
CA LEU A 151 5.94 -3.58 -16.64
C LEU A 151 5.49 -3.95 -15.22
N GLU A 152 4.65 -3.12 -14.58
CA GLU A 152 4.06 -3.41 -13.27
C GLU A 152 3.26 -4.72 -13.29
N LEU A 153 2.39 -4.91 -14.28
CA LEU A 153 1.60 -6.12 -14.45
C LEU A 153 2.49 -7.37 -14.52
N ILE A 154 3.52 -7.33 -15.36
CA ILE A 154 4.45 -8.45 -15.57
C ILE A 154 5.26 -8.73 -14.30
N LEU A 155 5.80 -7.70 -13.65
CA LEU A 155 6.59 -7.80 -12.43
C LEU A 155 5.75 -8.37 -11.28
N THR A 156 4.58 -7.78 -11.01
CA THR A 156 3.70 -8.20 -9.92
C THR A 156 3.20 -9.62 -10.14
N ARG A 157 2.76 -9.97 -11.36
CA ARG A 157 2.34 -11.34 -11.70
C ARG A 157 3.47 -12.36 -11.45
N HIS A 158 4.69 -12.03 -11.87
CA HIS A 158 5.84 -12.92 -11.64
C HIS A 158 6.13 -13.09 -10.14
N MET A 159 6.13 -11.99 -9.38
CA MET A 159 6.35 -12.03 -7.93
C MET A 159 5.28 -12.84 -7.19
N LEU A 160 4.00 -12.70 -7.55
CA LEU A 160 2.92 -13.50 -6.96
C LEU A 160 3.14 -15.00 -7.19
N LYS A 161 3.54 -15.38 -8.41
CA LYS A 161 3.83 -16.78 -8.76
C LYS A 161 5.06 -17.30 -8.00
N GLU A 162 6.18 -16.59 -8.05
CA GLU A 162 7.42 -17.04 -7.40
C GLU A 162 7.34 -17.09 -5.88
N CYS A 163 6.55 -16.19 -5.27
CA CYS A 163 6.30 -16.19 -3.84
C CYS A 163 5.12 -17.09 -3.43
N THR A 164 4.43 -17.72 -4.38
CA THR A 164 3.24 -18.57 -4.14
C THR A 164 2.17 -17.85 -3.32
N ILE A 165 1.96 -16.56 -3.61
CA ILE A 165 0.97 -15.73 -2.93
C ILE A 165 -0.40 -16.02 -3.54
N THR A 166 -1.30 -16.57 -2.74
CA THR A 166 -2.69 -16.80 -3.15
C THR A 166 -3.53 -15.56 -2.83
N VAL A 167 -4.27 -15.05 -3.82
CA VAL A 167 -5.08 -13.85 -3.68
C VAL A 167 -6.56 -14.23 -3.78
N ASN A 168 -7.21 -14.35 -2.61
CA ASN A 168 -8.63 -14.70 -2.51
C ASN A 168 -9.54 -13.49 -2.27
N SER A 169 -8.96 -12.37 -1.86
CA SER A 169 -9.68 -11.13 -1.56
C SER A 169 -8.85 -9.93 -1.96
N LEU A 170 -9.47 -8.99 -2.65
CA LEU A 170 -8.90 -7.74 -3.12
C LEU A 170 -9.65 -6.59 -2.47
N HIS A 171 -8.93 -5.61 -1.95
CA HIS A 171 -9.53 -4.45 -1.30
C HIS A 171 -9.18 -3.21 -2.11
N ASP A 172 -10.20 -2.62 -2.74
CA ASP A 172 -10.14 -1.29 -3.34
C ASP A 172 -10.69 -0.27 -2.33
N ASP A 173 -9.97 -0.17 -1.21
CA ASP A 173 -10.20 0.83 -0.16
C ASP A 173 -8.85 1.23 0.47
N THR A 174 -8.52 2.50 0.31
CA THR A 174 -7.27 3.12 0.82
C THR A 174 -7.14 3.12 2.34
N THR A 175 -8.17 2.70 3.09
CA THR A 175 -8.19 2.71 4.57
C THR A 175 -7.83 1.38 5.23
N THR A 176 -7.50 0.34 4.46
CA THR A 176 -7.19 -0.99 5.01
C THR A 176 -5.72 -1.09 5.47
N ALA A 177 -5.48 -1.12 6.78
CA ALA A 177 -4.17 -1.44 7.33
C ALA A 177 -3.90 -2.95 7.28
N GLY A 178 -2.86 -3.38 6.54
CA GLY A 178 -2.41 -4.78 6.49
C GLY A 178 -2.62 -5.51 5.16
N ALA A 179 -3.07 -4.82 4.11
CA ALA A 179 -3.13 -5.37 2.76
C ALA A 179 -1.79 -5.21 2.01
N PHE A 180 -1.54 -6.08 1.02
CA PHE A 180 -0.43 -5.94 0.08
C PHE A 180 -0.89 -5.15 -1.14
N PRO A 181 -0.23 -4.03 -1.51
CA PRO A 181 -0.60 -3.26 -2.69
C PRO A 181 -0.29 -4.08 -3.95
N LEU A 182 -1.30 -4.29 -4.80
CA LEU A 182 -1.18 -5.07 -6.04
C LEU A 182 -1.21 -4.21 -7.30
N PHE A 183 -1.82 -3.05 -7.20
CA PHE A 183 -2.00 -2.13 -8.30
C PHE A 183 -2.14 -0.72 -7.75
N GLN A 184 -1.48 0.23 -8.41
CA GLN A 184 -1.70 1.64 -8.12
C GLN A 184 -1.66 2.45 -9.41
N GLN A 185 -2.76 3.12 -9.73
CA GLN A 185 -2.82 4.07 -10.83
C GLN A 185 -3.16 5.47 -10.32
N ALA A 186 -2.35 6.44 -10.72
CA ALA A 186 -2.66 7.84 -10.52
C ALA A 186 -3.57 8.32 -11.66
N TYR A 187 -4.80 8.69 -11.33
CA TYR A 187 -5.74 9.31 -12.27
C TYR A 187 -5.64 10.83 -12.18
N ASP A 188 -5.95 11.52 -13.29
CA ASP A 188 -6.15 12.98 -13.27
C ASP A 188 -7.33 13.30 -12.34
N GLY A 189 -7.19 14.33 -11.50
CA GLY A 189 -8.20 14.75 -10.53
C GLY A 189 -9.54 15.20 -11.14
N ASN A 190 -9.61 15.34 -12.46
CA ASN A 190 -10.86 15.60 -13.20
C ASN A 190 -11.61 14.32 -13.65
N THR A 191 -11.07 13.12 -13.41
CA THR A 191 -11.70 11.86 -13.81
C THR A 191 -12.73 11.43 -12.77
N THR A 192 -13.94 11.09 -13.20
CA THR A 192 -14.97 10.53 -12.30
C THR A 192 -14.69 9.07 -11.97
N ASP A 193 -14.55 8.75 -10.68
CA ASP A 193 -14.22 7.42 -10.13
C ASP A 193 -15.17 6.27 -10.49
N VAL A 194 -16.29 6.50 -11.19
CA VAL A 194 -17.35 5.48 -11.33
C VAL A 194 -16.96 4.36 -12.31
N ASN A 195 -16.25 4.69 -13.39
CA ASN A 195 -15.87 3.71 -14.43
C ASN A 195 -14.56 2.98 -14.12
N THR A 196 -13.76 3.49 -13.18
CA THR A 196 -12.43 2.94 -12.90
C THR A 196 -12.52 1.57 -12.22
N TYR A 197 -13.61 1.26 -11.49
CA TYR A 197 -13.77 -0.04 -10.84
C TYR A 197 -13.83 -1.21 -11.82
N LEU A 198 -14.47 -1.04 -12.98
CA LEU A 198 -14.58 -2.11 -13.97
C LEU A 198 -13.23 -2.35 -14.67
N GLU A 199 -12.53 -1.28 -15.02
CA GLU A 199 -11.18 -1.34 -15.58
C GLU A 199 -10.20 -1.99 -14.59
N GLN A 200 -10.26 -1.60 -13.33
CA GLN A 200 -9.46 -2.20 -12.25
C GLN A 200 -9.78 -3.68 -12.06
N TRP A 201 -11.06 -4.05 -12.04
CA TRP A 201 -11.46 -5.45 -11.88
C TRP A 201 -10.95 -6.31 -13.05
N GLN A 202 -11.03 -5.80 -14.29
CA GLN A 202 -10.48 -6.46 -15.47
C GLN A 202 -8.95 -6.59 -15.41
N TYR A 203 -8.26 -5.50 -15.02
CA TYR A 203 -6.81 -5.51 -14.83
C TYR A 203 -6.39 -6.53 -13.76
N LEU A 204 -7.13 -6.64 -12.66
CA LEU A 204 -6.85 -7.61 -11.60
C LEU A 204 -7.06 -9.06 -12.09
N ILE A 205 -8.07 -9.32 -12.90
CA ILE A 205 -8.24 -10.63 -13.55
C ILE A 205 -7.05 -10.95 -14.44
N GLU A 206 -6.63 -9.97 -15.25
CA GLU A 206 -5.46 -10.12 -16.09
C GLU A 206 -4.24 -10.43 -15.22
N LEU A 207 -3.95 -9.59 -14.21
CA LEU A 207 -2.82 -9.73 -13.29
C LEU A 207 -2.78 -11.12 -12.64
N LEU A 208 -3.89 -11.55 -12.03
CA LEU A 208 -3.98 -12.81 -11.29
C LEU A 208 -4.10 -14.03 -12.20
N GLY A 209 -4.60 -13.86 -13.43
CA GLY A 209 -4.90 -14.95 -14.35
C GLY A 209 -6.14 -15.77 -13.97
N HIS A 210 -6.92 -15.32 -13.00
CA HIS A 210 -8.18 -15.94 -12.56
C HIS A 210 -9.15 -14.87 -12.04
N ARG A 211 -10.43 -15.23 -11.96
CA ARG A 211 -11.52 -14.35 -11.49
C ARG A 211 -12.12 -14.76 -10.13
N ASP A 212 -11.73 -15.91 -9.58
CA ASP A 212 -12.25 -16.38 -8.28
C ASP A 212 -11.56 -15.65 -7.13
N PHE A 213 -11.95 -14.39 -6.93
CA PHE A 213 -11.55 -13.56 -5.80
C PHE A 213 -12.74 -12.73 -5.33
N LEU A 214 -12.76 -12.35 -4.05
CA LEU A 214 -13.74 -11.40 -3.52
C LEU A 214 -13.23 -9.96 -3.71
N PHE A 215 -13.92 -9.17 -4.53
CA PHE A 215 -13.61 -7.75 -4.74
C PHE A 215 -14.34 -6.88 -3.71
N VAL A 216 -13.61 -6.33 -2.75
CA VAL A 216 -14.13 -5.50 -1.67
C VAL A 216 -13.89 -4.04 -2.00
N ALA A 217 -14.94 -3.22 -2.07
CA ALA A 217 -14.84 -1.82 -2.46
C ALA A 217 -15.78 -0.91 -1.66
N ASP A 218 -15.63 0.40 -1.86
CA ASP A 218 -16.56 1.38 -1.32
C ASP A 218 -17.91 1.41 -2.08
N SER A 219 -18.85 2.20 -1.58
CA SER A 219 -20.21 2.29 -2.11
C SER A 219 -20.35 2.73 -3.58
N LYS A 220 -19.32 3.33 -4.17
CA LYS A 220 -19.31 3.73 -5.59
C LYS A 220 -19.33 2.52 -6.52
N LEU A 221 -18.90 1.34 -6.07
CA LEU A 221 -19.04 0.10 -6.84
C LEU A 221 -20.51 -0.26 -7.09
N LEU A 222 -21.44 0.19 -6.24
CA LEU A 222 -22.86 -0.16 -6.29
C LEU A 222 -23.70 0.68 -7.28
N SER A 223 -23.08 1.20 -8.35
CA SER A 223 -23.84 1.74 -9.48
C SER A 223 -24.53 0.59 -10.22
N LYS A 224 -25.69 0.87 -10.84
CA LYS A 224 -26.45 -0.16 -11.57
C LYS A 224 -25.62 -0.72 -12.72
N GLU A 225 -24.89 0.15 -13.40
CA GLU A 225 -24.01 -0.16 -14.52
C GLU A 225 -22.89 -1.13 -14.10
N ASN A 226 -22.21 -0.84 -12.99
CA ASN A 226 -21.11 -1.71 -12.51
C ASN A 226 -21.64 -3.06 -12.04
N MET A 227 -22.76 -3.08 -11.32
CA MET A 227 -23.38 -4.31 -10.85
C MET A 227 -23.90 -5.18 -12.00
N ALA A 228 -24.59 -4.57 -12.97
CA ALA A 228 -25.06 -5.24 -14.19
C ALA A 228 -23.90 -5.76 -15.04
N PHE A 229 -22.75 -5.10 -15.04
CA PHE A 229 -21.54 -5.62 -15.68
C PHE A 229 -20.96 -6.82 -14.90
N LEU A 230 -20.78 -6.72 -13.59
CA LEU A 230 -20.06 -7.74 -12.81
C LEU A 230 -20.83 -9.07 -12.69
N HIS A 231 -22.16 -9.03 -12.57
CA HIS A 231 -22.96 -10.23 -12.32
C HIS A 231 -22.89 -11.27 -13.46
N PRO A 232 -23.11 -10.93 -14.74
CA PRO A 232 -22.94 -11.85 -15.87
C PRO A 232 -21.52 -12.40 -16.03
N HIS A 233 -20.51 -11.65 -15.57
CA HIS A 233 -19.11 -12.06 -15.65
C HIS A 233 -18.66 -12.95 -14.47
N GLU A 234 -19.60 -13.37 -13.61
CA GLU A 234 -19.37 -14.16 -12.40
C GLU A 234 -18.48 -13.43 -11.37
N GLY A 235 -18.49 -12.09 -11.38
CA GLY A 235 -17.73 -11.27 -10.45
C GLY A 235 -18.30 -11.34 -9.03
N ARG A 236 -17.48 -11.77 -8.07
CA ARG A 236 -17.84 -11.78 -6.64
C ARG A 236 -17.37 -10.47 -6.01
N PHE A 237 -18.29 -9.67 -5.47
CA PHE A 237 -17.93 -8.43 -4.79
C PHE A 237 -18.66 -8.24 -3.45
N LEU A 238 -18.10 -7.39 -2.60
CA LEU A 238 -18.70 -6.90 -1.37
C LEU A 238 -18.45 -5.41 -1.29
N ALA A 239 -19.51 -4.61 -1.29
CA ALA A 239 -19.39 -3.16 -1.17
C ALA A 239 -20.24 -2.63 -0.02
N SER A 240 -19.73 -1.57 0.61
CA SER A 240 -20.52 -0.84 1.60
C SER A 240 -21.67 -0.13 0.92
N VAL A 241 -22.85 -0.09 1.56
CA VAL A 241 -24.00 0.64 1.01
C VAL A 241 -24.03 2.05 1.56
N SER A 242 -24.03 3.03 0.64
CA SER A 242 -24.37 4.41 1.00
C SER A 242 -25.88 4.55 1.10
N MET A 243 -26.35 5.20 2.18
CA MET A 243 -27.78 5.39 2.50
C MET A 243 -28.45 6.42 1.58
N TYR A 244 -28.37 6.22 0.26
CA TYR A 244 -29.19 6.92 -0.72
C TYR A 244 -30.67 6.59 -0.50
N ALA A 245 -31.57 7.46 -0.99
CA ALA A 245 -33.00 7.34 -0.73
C ALA A 245 -33.58 5.96 -1.11
N SER A 246 -33.15 5.38 -2.24
CA SER A 246 -33.58 4.05 -2.69
C SER A 246 -33.17 2.94 -1.72
N TYR A 247 -31.90 2.87 -1.34
CA TYR A 247 -31.38 1.87 -0.41
C TYR A 247 -31.94 2.06 1.01
N LYS A 248 -32.25 3.29 1.41
CA LYS A 248 -32.88 3.56 2.70
C LYS A 248 -34.25 2.90 2.80
N THR A 249 -35.13 3.12 1.82
CA THR A 249 -36.47 2.51 1.79
C THR A 249 -36.37 0.98 1.87
N TRP A 250 -35.44 0.41 1.11
CA TRP A 250 -35.13 -1.01 1.13
C TRP A 250 -34.71 -1.53 2.50
N VAL A 251 -33.79 -0.83 3.18
CA VAL A 251 -33.35 -1.22 4.53
C VAL A 251 -34.49 -1.11 5.53
N GLU A 252 -35.31 -0.04 5.47
CA GLU A 252 -36.47 0.14 6.36
C GLU A 252 -37.50 -0.98 6.16
N GLU A 253 -37.79 -1.33 4.91
CA GLU A 253 -38.73 -2.40 4.56
C GLU A 253 -38.19 -3.78 4.96
N ALA A 254 -36.89 -4.02 4.75
CA ALA A 254 -36.23 -5.25 5.18
C ALA A 254 -36.21 -5.38 6.72
N LEU A 255 -35.96 -4.28 7.44
CA LEU A 255 -36.02 -4.27 8.90
C LEU A 255 -37.44 -4.53 9.42
N ALA A 256 -38.48 -4.04 8.75
CA ALA A 256 -39.86 -4.27 9.16
C ALA A 256 -40.32 -5.73 8.93
N ASN A 257 -39.76 -6.40 7.91
CA ASN A 257 -40.30 -7.68 7.41
C ASN A 257 -39.34 -8.88 7.51
N HIS A 258 -38.14 -8.73 8.06
CA HIS A 258 -37.19 -9.84 8.19
C HIS A 258 -37.74 -10.96 9.10
N ALA A 259 -37.63 -12.21 8.64
CA ALA A 259 -38.20 -13.36 9.33
C ALA A 259 -37.34 -13.84 10.51
N ALA A 260 -36.01 -13.73 10.38
CA ALA A 260 -35.07 -14.18 11.39
C ALA A 260 -33.76 -13.40 11.27
N GLU A 261 -33.03 -13.33 12.37
CA GLU A 261 -31.68 -12.79 12.41
C GLU A 261 -30.67 -13.90 12.70
N ALA A 262 -29.52 -13.81 12.06
CA ALA A 262 -28.34 -14.61 12.36
C ALA A 262 -27.47 -13.93 13.41
N LEU A 263 -26.90 -14.75 14.29
CA LEU A 263 -25.85 -14.33 15.21
C LEU A 263 -24.49 -14.60 14.58
N LEU A 264 -23.69 -13.56 14.42
CA LEU A 264 -22.41 -13.59 13.72
C LEU A 264 -21.28 -13.30 14.69
N PRO A 265 -20.41 -14.29 15.00
CA PRO A 265 -19.27 -14.07 15.85
C PRO A 265 -18.22 -13.22 15.11
N TYR A 266 -17.93 -12.02 15.63
CA TYR A 266 -16.88 -11.14 15.13
C TYR A 266 -16.23 -10.37 16.27
N LYS A 267 -14.89 -10.33 16.29
CA LYS A 267 -14.07 -9.71 17.35
C LYS A 267 -14.51 -10.12 18.78
N GLN A 268 -14.60 -11.42 19.03
CA GLN A 268 -14.99 -12.01 20.32
C GLN A 268 -16.39 -11.60 20.82
N ARG A 269 -17.28 -11.19 19.90
CA ARG A 269 -18.65 -10.77 20.20
C ARG A 269 -19.62 -11.38 19.21
N LEU A 270 -20.89 -11.49 19.62
CA LEU A 270 -21.99 -11.85 18.73
C LEU A 270 -22.65 -10.58 18.20
N ASN A 271 -22.58 -10.39 16.90
CA ASN A 271 -23.32 -9.35 16.18
C ASN A 271 -24.60 -9.95 15.64
N ARG A 272 -25.61 -9.11 15.44
CA ARG A 272 -26.89 -9.50 14.84
C ARG A 272 -26.91 -9.04 13.40
N GLY A 273 -27.46 -9.84 12.51
CA GLY A 273 -27.64 -9.43 11.12
C GLY A 273 -28.52 -10.39 10.36
N PHE A 274 -28.91 -10.00 9.16
CA PHE A 274 -29.70 -10.82 8.27
C PHE A 274 -29.39 -10.45 6.82
N GLU A 275 -29.74 -11.33 5.90
CA GLU A 275 -29.67 -11.06 4.47
C GLU A 275 -31.06 -10.91 3.88
N VAL A 276 -31.19 -10.03 2.90
CA VAL A 276 -32.43 -9.85 2.13
C VAL A 276 -32.09 -9.82 0.65
N ALA A 277 -32.93 -10.45 -0.17
CA ALA A 277 -32.78 -10.43 -1.61
C ALA A 277 -32.85 -8.99 -2.13
N CYS A 278 -31.92 -8.65 -3.02
CA CYS A 278 -31.79 -7.33 -3.62
C CYS A 278 -31.70 -7.34 -5.14
N PRO A 279 -32.80 -7.70 -5.85
CA PRO A 279 -32.82 -7.56 -7.29
C PRO A 279 -32.67 -6.10 -7.70
N ILE A 280 -31.81 -5.85 -8.70
CA ILE A 280 -31.74 -4.58 -9.40
C ILE A 280 -32.12 -4.78 -10.87
N THR A 281 -32.73 -3.76 -11.47
CA THR A 281 -33.05 -3.75 -12.91
C THR A 281 -32.25 -2.68 -13.63
N HIS A 282 -31.63 -3.06 -14.74
CA HIS A 282 -30.85 -2.21 -15.65
C HIS A 282 -31.03 -2.73 -17.09
N GLU A 283 -31.29 -1.84 -18.05
CA GLU A 283 -31.50 -2.19 -19.47
C GLU A 283 -32.46 -3.38 -19.71
N ASP A 284 -33.60 -3.37 -19.03
CA ASP A 284 -34.65 -4.40 -19.09
C ASP A 284 -34.26 -5.80 -18.57
N GLU A 285 -33.04 -5.96 -18.04
CA GLU A 285 -32.60 -7.17 -17.35
C GLU A 285 -32.65 -7.00 -15.82
N THR A 286 -32.94 -8.08 -15.11
CA THR A 286 -32.96 -8.12 -13.64
C THR A 286 -31.85 -9.01 -13.12
N TYR A 287 -31.06 -8.46 -12.20
CA TYR A 287 -29.89 -9.11 -11.61
C TYR A 287 -30.12 -9.32 -10.12
N ASP A 288 -29.89 -10.53 -9.64
CA ASP A 288 -30.15 -10.92 -8.26
C ASP A 288 -28.94 -10.63 -7.37
N PHE A 289 -29.08 -9.65 -6.47
CA PHE A 289 -28.09 -9.40 -5.42
C PHE A 289 -28.65 -9.71 -4.05
N ARG A 290 -27.81 -9.55 -3.03
CA ARG A 290 -28.19 -9.66 -1.63
C ARG A 290 -27.66 -8.47 -0.87
N LEU A 291 -28.52 -7.93 -0.01
CA LEU A 291 -28.14 -6.91 0.94
C LEU A 291 -27.89 -7.58 2.30
N LEU A 292 -26.67 -7.40 2.81
CA LEU A 292 -26.27 -7.88 4.13
C LEU A 292 -26.44 -6.76 5.14
N ILE A 293 -27.35 -6.93 6.09
CA ILE A 293 -27.66 -5.92 7.11
C ILE A 293 -27.10 -6.40 8.45
N PHE A 294 -26.23 -5.59 9.06
CA PHE A 294 -25.64 -5.89 10.35
C PHE A 294 -25.98 -4.80 11.37
N TYR A 295 -26.25 -5.22 12.59
CA TYR A 295 -26.36 -4.34 13.74
C TYR A 295 -25.08 -4.43 14.57
N ASP A 296 -24.36 -3.31 14.64
CA ASP A 296 -23.19 -3.11 15.49
C ASP A 296 -23.55 -2.20 16.67
N ALA A 297 -23.65 -2.80 17.86
CA ALA A 297 -24.01 -2.10 19.10
C ALA A 297 -22.96 -1.05 19.51
N GLU A 298 -21.68 -1.27 19.18
CA GLU A 298 -20.61 -0.34 19.52
C GLU A 298 -20.59 0.85 18.56
N LEU A 299 -20.75 0.61 17.27
CA LEU A 299 -20.92 1.67 16.29
C LEU A 299 -22.16 2.53 16.63
N PHE A 300 -23.26 1.90 17.03
CA PHE A 300 -24.46 2.59 17.51
C PHE A 300 -24.18 3.46 18.73
N ALA A 301 -23.56 2.90 19.78
CA ALA A 301 -23.21 3.65 20.99
C ALA A 301 -22.27 4.83 20.70
N ARG A 302 -21.23 4.61 19.89
CA ARG A 302 -20.27 5.66 19.47
C ARG A 302 -20.97 6.77 18.68
N ARG A 303 -21.83 6.42 17.71
CA ARG A 303 -22.59 7.41 16.93
C ARG A 303 -23.56 8.21 17.79
N ASN A 304 -24.27 7.57 18.72
CA ASN A 304 -25.15 8.26 19.67
C ASN A 304 -24.39 9.23 20.57
N GLN A 305 -23.22 8.83 21.08
CA GLN A 305 -22.39 9.73 21.88
C GLN A 305 -21.90 10.94 21.06
N SER A 306 -21.47 10.71 19.82
CA SER A 306 -21.07 11.79 18.91
C SER A 306 -22.22 12.75 18.59
N LEU A 307 -23.42 12.22 18.35
CA LEU A 307 -24.63 13.01 18.13
C LEU A 307 -25.01 13.82 19.37
N ALA A 308 -25.03 13.21 20.55
CA ALA A 308 -25.30 13.89 21.82
C ALA A 308 -24.30 15.04 22.05
N HIS A 309 -23.01 14.79 21.81
CA HIS A 309 -21.98 15.81 21.91
C HIS A 309 -22.20 16.98 20.94
N ARG A 310 -22.50 16.69 19.67
CA ARG A 310 -22.83 17.71 18.66
C ARG A 310 -24.07 18.51 19.04
N LEU A 311 -25.11 17.87 19.58
CA LEU A 311 -26.30 18.56 20.10
C LEU A 311 -25.93 19.50 21.24
N THR A 312 -25.16 19.04 22.23
CA THR A 312 -24.70 19.90 23.33
C THR A 312 -23.91 21.10 22.83
N GLN A 313 -22.95 20.90 21.91
CA GLN A 313 -22.17 21.99 21.32
C GLN A 313 -23.04 22.98 20.53
N THR A 314 -23.97 22.47 19.73
CA THR A 314 -24.87 23.30 18.92
C THR A 314 -25.81 24.11 19.81
N THR A 315 -26.37 23.51 20.87
CA THR A 315 -27.20 24.20 21.86
C THR A 315 -26.41 25.30 22.56
N ALA A 316 -25.20 25.02 23.03
CA ALA A 316 -24.34 26.03 23.67
C ALA A 316 -24.01 27.19 22.70
N ALA A 317 -23.76 26.89 21.42
CA ALA A 317 -23.52 27.91 20.40
C ALA A 317 -24.78 28.77 20.14
N LEU A 318 -25.96 28.15 20.06
CA LEU A 318 -27.24 28.85 19.90
C LEU A 318 -27.57 29.73 21.11
N GLU A 319 -27.30 29.27 22.33
CA GLU A 319 -27.47 30.07 23.56
C GLU A 319 -26.53 31.28 23.59
N ALA A 320 -25.27 31.08 23.19
CA ALA A 320 -24.31 32.18 23.07
C ALA A 320 -24.74 33.21 22.02
N LEU A 321 -25.31 32.77 20.88
CA LEU A 321 -25.89 33.65 19.86
C LEU A 321 -27.14 34.37 20.38
N ARG A 322 -27.99 33.70 21.15
CA ARG A 322 -29.19 34.29 21.78
C ARG A 322 -28.84 35.49 22.67
N GLY A 323 -27.70 35.43 23.35
CA GLY A 323 -27.19 36.56 24.15
C GLY A 323 -26.69 37.74 23.33
N LYS A 324 -26.34 37.52 22.05
CA LYS A 324 -25.83 38.53 21.12
C LYS A 324 -26.89 39.10 20.17
N LEU A 325 -28.08 38.50 20.11
CA LEU A 325 -29.19 39.03 19.32
C LEU A 325 -29.73 40.30 19.98
N ASN A 326 -29.67 41.43 19.25
CA ASN A 326 -30.25 42.70 19.65
C ASN A 326 -31.76 42.54 19.88
N ARG A 327 -32.15 42.31 21.14
CA ARG A 327 -33.54 42.39 21.57
C ARG A 327 -33.93 43.87 21.59
N TYR A 328 -34.33 44.40 20.44
CA TYR A 328 -35.04 45.67 20.41
C TYR A 328 -36.33 45.51 21.23
N GLN A 329 -36.36 46.09 22.43
CA GLN A 329 -37.61 46.31 23.13
C GLN A 329 -38.31 47.46 22.42
N LEU A 330 -39.39 47.16 21.70
CA LEU A 330 -40.33 48.18 21.26
C LEU A 330 -40.84 48.91 22.51
N LYS A 331 -40.45 50.18 22.67
CA LYS A 331 -41.04 51.05 23.69
C LYS A 331 -42.52 51.21 23.32
N THR A 332 -43.40 50.69 24.16
CA THR A 332 -44.84 50.97 24.17
C THR A 332 -45.11 52.43 24.43
#